data_AF-A0A7Z1PYF1-F1
#
_entry.id   AF-A0A7Z1PYF1-F1
#
_cell.length_a   1.000
_cell.length_b   1.000
_cell.length_c   1.000
_cell.angle_alpha   90.00
_cell.angle_beta   90.00
_cell.angle_gamma   90.00
#
_symmetry.space_group_name_H-M   'P 1'
#
loop_
_entity.id
_entity.type
_entity.pdbx_description
1 polymer ?
#
loop_
_entity_poly.entity_id
_entity_poly.type
_entity_poly.pdbx_seq_one_letter_code
_entity_poly.pdbx_strand_id
1 'polypeptide(L)'
;MIMNFLKAYNDFKESLNGTDSYVVLERNMTLLINEDQRNAAIYFTIRRFAHTYVLLYADQAVTTEFADDVKYEMQQYLNITLQVVNNEYSPERSWVALNKIIIDYEHSKKIF
;
A
#
# COMPACT_ATOMS: atom_id res chain seq x y z
N MET A 1 12.61 14.16 9.42
CA MET A 1 12.55 14.05 7.93
C MET A 1 11.10 13.88 7.57
N ILE A 2 10.57 14.68 6.65
CA ILE A 2 9.21 14.49 6.13
C ILE A 2 9.21 13.20 5.30
N MET A 3 8.28 12.30 5.58
CA MET A 3 8.06 11.08 4.82
C MET A 3 7.53 11.44 3.43
N ASN A 4 8.09 10.81 2.39
CA ASN A 4 7.65 10.96 1.01
C ASN A 4 7.09 9.62 0.53
N PHE A 5 5.90 9.64 -0.11
CA PHE A 5 5.30 8.44 -0.68
C PHE A 5 6.20 7.76 -1.72
N LEU A 6 6.94 8.52 -2.55
CA LEU A 6 7.89 7.93 -3.51
C LEU A 6 8.97 7.08 -2.81
N LYS A 7 9.42 7.52 -1.63
CA LYS A 7 10.36 6.74 -0.82
C LYS A 7 9.70 5.45 -0.33
N ALA A 8 8.50 5.54 0.25
CA ALA A 8 7.76 4.36 0.72
C ALA A 8 7.50 3.34 -0.40
N TYR A 9 7.18 3.83 -1.61
CA TYR A 9 7.01 3.03 -2.82
C TYR A 9 8.30 2.27 -3.19
N ASN A 10 9.44 2.97 -3.28
CA ASN A 10 10.71 2.36 -3.63
C ASN A 10 11.18 1.37 -2.56
N ASP A 11 11.08 1.74 -1.28
CA ASP A 11 11.44 0.86 -0.14
C ASP A 11 10.67 -0.46 -0.20
N PHE A 12 9.35 -0.42 -0.46
CA PHE A 12 8.53 -1.64 -0.57
C PHE A 12 8.81 -2.42 -1.85
N LYS A 13 9.08 -1.73 -2.97
CA LYS A 13 9.40 -2.38 -4.25
C LYS A 13 10.67 -3.21 -4.15
N GLU A 14 11.70 -2.65 -3.51
CA GLU A 14 13.04 -3.25 -3.36
C GLU A 14 13.15 -4.24 -2.19
N SER A 15 12.15 -4.31 -1.31
CA SER A 15 12.16 -5.21 -0.16
C SER A 15 12.15 -6.69 -0.56
N LEU A 16 12.39 -7.59 0.39
CA LEU A 16 12.03 -9.01 0.20
C LEU A 16 10.51 -9.20 0.27
N ASN A 17 10.06 -10.38 -0.17
CA ASN A 17 8.66 -10.78 -0.19
C ASN A 17 8.40 -11.49 1.15
N GLY A 18 7.84 -10.76 2.10
CA GLY A 18 7.63 -11.24 3.47
C GLY A 18 6.99 -10.17 4.35
N THR A 19 6.50 -10.56 5.52
CA THR A 19 5.69 -9.69 6.40
C THR A 19 6.43 -8.47 6.92
N ASP A 20 7.76 -8.53 7.06
CA ASP A 20 8.59 -7.37 7.45
C ASP A 20 8.42 -6.16 6.53
N SER A 21 8.28 -6.37 5.21
CA SER A 21 8.08 -5.26 4.28
C SER A 21 6.73 -4.59 4.46
N TYR A 22 5.70 -5.36 4.86
CA TYR A 22 4.37 -4.84 5.17
C TYR A 22 4.33 -4.11 6.50
N VAL A 23 5.10 -4.53 7.52
CA VAL A 23 5.28 -3.76 8.77
C VAL A 23 5.89 -2.38 8.47
N VAL A 24 6.93 -2.35 7.63
CA VAL A 24 7.55 -1.08 7.21
C VAL A 24 6.57 -0.22 6.41
N LEU A 25 5.81 -0.82 5.50
CA LEU A 25 4.80 -0.11 4.71
C LEU A 25 3.68 0.48 5.59
N GLU A 26 3.15 -0.30 6.55
CA GLU A 26 2.14 0.14 7.52
C GLU A 26 2.63 1.36 8.31
N ARG A 27 3.87 1.32 8.81
CA ARG A 27 4.49 2.44 9.51
C ARG A 27 4.63 3.67 8.60
N ASN A 28 5.10 3.49 7.37
CA ASN A 28 5.29 4.58 6.42
C ASN A 28 3.96 5.25 6.06
N MET A 29 2.89 4.47 5.83
CA MET A 29 1.56 5.01 5.58
C MET A 29 0.99 5.73 6.80
N THR A 30 1.25 5.23 8.02
CA THR A 30 0.86 5.91 9.26
C THR A 30 1.49 7.30 9.38
N LEU A 31 2.76 7.45 9.00
CA LEU A 31 3.41 8.76 8.96
C LEU A 31 2.76 9.67 7.90
N LEU A 32 2.56 9.15 6.69
CA LEU A 32 1.96 9.93 5.59
C LEU A 32 0.53 10.40 5.86
N ILE A 33 -0.29 9.64 6.59
CA ILE A 33 -1.63 10.09 7.03
C ILE A 33 -1.54 11.40 7.82
N ASN A 34 -0.51 11.55 8.66
CA ASN A 34 -0.33 12.73 9.49
C ASN A 34 0.35 13.89 8.74
N GLU A 35 1.22 13.58 7.77
CA GLU A 35 2.07 14.55 7.08
C GLU A 35 1.51 15.05 5.74
N ASP A 36 0.67 14.27 5.06
CA ASP A 36 -0.01 14.65 3.81
C ASP A 36 -1.51 14.32 3.86
N GLN A 37 -2.23 15.15 4.61
CA GLN A 37 -3.66 14.97 4.90
C GLN A 37 -4.55 14.92 3.64
N ARG A 38 -4.11 15.50 2.53
CA ARG A 38 -4.82 15.56 1.26
C ARG A 38 -5.06 14.17 0.63
N ASN A 39 -4.21 13.20 0.96
CA ASN A 39 -4.25 11.83 0.45
C ASN A 39 -4.47 10.79 1.58
N ALA A 40 -4.83 11.25 2.78
CA ALA A 40 -4.94 10.41 3.98
C ALA A 40 -5.86 9.19 3.79
N ALA A 41 -6.94 9.31 3.03
CA ALA A 41 -7.86 8.20 2.77
C ALA A 41 -7.18 7.05 2.00
N ILE A 42 -6.37 7.36 0.98
CA ILE A 42 -5.63 6.34 0.22
C ILE A 42 -4.57 5.71 1.10
N TYR A 43 -3.80 6.51 1.85
CA TYR A 43 -2.81 5.99 2.78
C TYR A 43 -3.43 5.11 3.86
N PHE A 44 -4.60 5.47 4.38
CA PHE A 44 -5.34 4.65 5.33
C PHE A 44 -5.71 3.29 4.74
N THR A 45 -6.22 3.24 3.51
CA THR A 45 -6.56 1.99 2.82
C THR A 45 -5.35 1.09 2.66
N ILE A 46 -4.24 1.63 2.11
CA ILE A 46 -2.98 0.87 1.94
C ILE A 46 -2.44 0.40 3.29
N ARG A 47 -2.49 1.25 4.32
CA ARG A 47 -2.10 0.88 5.69
C ARG A 47 -2.93 -0.30 6.20
N ARG A 48 -4.25 -0.30 5.98
CA ARG A 48 -5.12 -1.39 6.44
C ARG A 48 -4.81 -2.69 5.72
N PHE A 49 -4.60 -2.67 4.41
CA PHE A 49 -4.17 -3.86 3.68
C PHE A 49 -2.83 -4.41 4.18
N ALA A 50 -1.84 -3.52 4.41
CA ALA A 50 -0.57 -3.94 4.97
C ALA A 50 -0.70 -4.55 6.36
N HIS A 51 -1.48 -3.91 7.23
CA HIS A 51 -1.76 -4.39 8.58
C HIS A 51 -2.44 -5.77 8.58
N THR A 52 -3.46 -5.96 7.74
CA THR A 52 -4.15 -7.26 7.67
C THR A 52 -3.21 -8.36 7.16
N TYR A 53 -2.36 -8.08 6.18
CA TYR A 53 -1.37 -9.07 5.71
C TYR A 53 -0.45 -9.53 6.85
N VAL A 54 0.08 -8.57 7.64
CA VAL A 54 0.89 -8.89 8.81
C VAL A 54 0.08 -9.73 9.80
N LEU A 55 -1.16 -9.34 10.10
CA LEU A 55 -2.03 -10.06 11.04
C LEU A 55 -2.32 -11.50 10.61
N LEU A 56 -2.53 -11.75 9.32
CA LEU A 56 -2.88 -13.07 8.79
C LEU A 56 -1.67 -13.99 8.66
N TYR A 57 -0.50 -13.45 8.30
CA TYR A 57 0.61 -14.25 7.80
C TYR A 57 1.92 -14.14 8.59
N ALA A 58 2.02 -13.29 9.63
CA ALA A 58 3.26 -13.12 10.41
C ALA A 58 3.81 -14.43 10.97
N ASP A 59 2.94 -15.31 11.47
CA ASP A 59 3.30 -16.59 12.08
C ASP A 59 3.09 -17.79 11.15
N GLN A 60 2.84 -17.55 9.86
CA GLN A 60 2.56 -18.61 8.88
C GLN A 60 3.71 -18.80 7.91
N ALA A 61 4.06 -20.06 7.63
CA ALA A 61 4.89 -20.41 6.50
C ALA A 61 4.07 -20.29 5.21
N VAL A 62 4.11 -19.13 4.57
CA VAL A 62 3.52 -18.93 3.23
C VAL A 62 4.46 -19.43 2.14
N THR A 63 3.90 -19.88 1.01
CA THR A 63 4.72 -20.25 -0.15
C THR A 63 5.31 -19.02 -0.81
N THR A 64 6.45 -19.17 -1.50
CA THR A 64 7.06 -18.08 -2.29
C THR A 64 6.09 -17.55 -3.35
N GLU A 65 5.38 -18.44 -4.05
CA GLU A 65 4.39 -18.06 -5.06
C GLU A 65 3.28 -17.18 -4.48
N PHE A 66 2.76 -17.52 -3.30
CA PHE A 66 1.76 -16.71 -2.63
C PHE A 66 2.34 -15.34 -2.23
N ALA A 67 3.54 -15.31 -1.65
CA ALA A 67 4.20 -14.05 -1.27
C ALA A 67 4.48 -13.14 -2.49
N ASP A 68 4.82 -13.73 -3.63
CA ASP A 68 5.02 -13.04 -4.91
C ASP A 68 3.72 -12.43 -5.43
N ASP A 69 2.63 -13.22 -5.45
CA ASP A 69 1.28 -12.78 -5.85
C ASP A 69 0.80 -11.60 -5.00
N VAL A 70 0.91 -11.71 -3.68
CA VAL A 70 0.48 -10.66 -2.73
C VAL A 70 1.30 -9.39 -2.95
N LYS A 71 2.61 -9.52 -3.12
CA LYS A 71 3.47 -8.35 -3.33
C LYS A 71 3.15 -7.67 -4.66
N TYR A 72 2.94 -8.45 -5.72
CA TYR A 72 2.55 -7.92 -7.01
C TYR A 72 1.25 -7.10 -6.91
N GLU A 73 0.23 -7.63 -6.23
CA GLU A 73 -1.05 -6.95 -6.04
C GLU A 73 -0.88 -5.64 -5.24
N MET A 74 -0.15 -5.67 -4.11
CA MET A 74 0.15 -4.46 -3.35
C MET A 74 0.93 -3.43 -4.17
N GLN A 75 1.89 -3.86 -5.00
CA GLN A 75 2.64 -2.97 -5.88
C GLN A 75 1.75 -2.27 -6.92
N GLN A 76 0.69 -2.93 -7.41
CA GLN A 76 -0.28 -2.27 -8.30
C GLN A 76 -1.00 -1.13 -7.57
N TYR A 77 -1.46 -1.36 -6.34
CA TYR A 77 -2.13 -0.32 -5.54
C TYR A 77 -1.20 0.84 -5.18
N LEU A 78 0.06 0.54 -4.84
CA LEU A 78 1.07 1.56 -4.60
C LEU A 78 1.41 2.35 -5.86
N ASN A 79 1.45 1.70 -7.04
CA ASN A 79 1.67 2.38 -8.30
C ASN A 79 0.51 3.32 -8.66
N ILE A 80 -0.75 2.89 -8.49
CA ILE A 80 -1.93 3.75 -8.66
C ILE A 80 -1.83 4.99 -7.75
N THR A 81 -1.45 4.78 -6.49
CA THR A 81 -1.25 5.86 -5.52
C THR A 81 -0.13 6.80 -5.93
N LEU A 82 1.01 6.27 -6.42
CA LEU A 82 2.15 7.08 -6.87
C LEU A 82 1.77 8.07 -7.97
N GLN A 83 0.94 7.64 -8.92
CA GLN A 83 0.48 8.46 -10.04
C GLN A 83 -0.37 9.66 -9.61
N VAL A 84 -0.99 9.63 -8.44
CA VAL A 84 -1.83 10.74 -7.96
C VAL A 84 -1.16 11.58 -6.87
N VAL A 85 -0.28 10.98 -6.07
CA VAL A 85 0.40 11.68 -4.96
C VAL A 85 1.62 12.48 -5.42
N ASN A 86 2.37 11.99 -6.42
CA ASN A 86 3.64 12.61 -6.83
C ASN A 86 3.48 13.66 -7.95
N ASN A 87 2.26 13.85 -8.45
CA ASN A 87 1.91 14.85 -9.45
C ASN A 87 1.22 16.06 -8.78
N GLU A 88 0.88 17.09 -9.56
CA GLU A 88 0.05 18.18 -9.06
C GLU A 88 -1.24 17.63 -8.43
N TYR A 89 -1.49 18.04 -7.19
CA TYR A 89 -2.60 17.54 -6.40
C TYR A 89 -3.94 17.87 -7.07
N SER A 90 -4.80 16.85 -7.20
CA SER A 90 -6.21 16.99 -7.56
C SER A 90 -7.04 16.06 -6.65
N PRO A 91 -8.02 16.62 -5.91
CA PRO A 91 -8.95 15.81 -5.11
C PRO A 91 -9.67 14.74 -5.92
N GLU A 92 -10.10 15.08 -7.15
CA GLU A 92 -10.84 14.18 -8.05
C GLU A 92 -9.98 13.00 -8.46
N ARG A 93 -8.72 13.25 -8.85
CA ARG A 93 -7.77 12.18 -9.20
C ARG A 93 -7.51 11.24 -8.02
N SER A 94 -7.34 11.81 -6.83
CA SER A 94 -7.12 11.06 -5.59
C SER A 94 -8.33 10.19 -5.24
N TRP A 95 -9.54 10.74 -5.36
CA TRP A 95 -10.79 10.02 -5.16
C TRP A 95 -10.99 8.88 -6.18
N VAL A 96 -10.72 9.13 -7.46
CA VAL A 96 -10.81 8.11 -8.52
C VAL A 96 -9.81 6.98 -8.27
N ALA A 97 -8.58 7.29 -7.86
CA ALA A 97 -7.57 6.31 -7.50
C ALA A 97 -7.98 5.45 -6.29
N LEU A 98 -8.52 6.07 -5.24
CA LEU A 98 -9.06 5.35 -4.07
C LEU A 98 -10.15 4.35 -4.47
N ASN A 99 -11.14 4.82 -5.24
CA ASN A 99 -12.24 3.97 -5.70
C ASN A 99 -11.72 2.81 -6.56
N LYS A 100 -10.75 3.07 -7.43
CA LYS A 100 -10.13 2.03 -8.24
C LYS A 100 -9.48 0.96 -7.37
N ILE A 101 -8.67 1.35 -6.38
CA ILE A 101 -8.02 0.39 -5.47
C ILE A 101 -9.06 -0.48 -4.74
N ILE A 102 -10.13 0.13 -4.23
CA ILE A 102 -11.19 -0.59 -3.51
C ILE A 102 -11.94 -1.54 -4.46
N ILE A 103 -12.31 -1.09 -5.65
CA ILE A 103 -13.01 -1.94 -6.64
C ILE A 103 -12.13 -3.08 -7.13
N ASP A 104 -10.85 -2.82 -7.40
CA ASP A 104 -9.88 -3.85 -7.79
C ASP A 104 -9.74 -4.89 -6.67
N TYR A 105 -9.66 -4.45 -5.41
CA TYR A 105 -9.63 -5.33 -4.24
C TYR A 105 -10.91 -6.16 -4.10
N GLU A 106 -12.09 -5.57 -4.27
CA GLU A 106 -13.37 -6.28 -4.16
C GLU A 106 -13.53 -7.41 -5.20
N HIS A 107 -12.83 -7.32 -6.33
CA HIS A 107 -12.80 -8.34 -7.38
C HIS A 107 -11.54 -9.24 -7.33
N SER A 108 -10.64 -9.02 -6.36
CA SER A 108 -9.41 -9.80 -6.18
C SER A 108 -9.65 -11.10 -5.41
N LYS A 109 -8.56 -11.81 -5.10
CA LYS A 109 -8.55 -12.95 -4.17
C LYS A 109 -8.79 -12.53 -2.70
N LYS A 110 -8.80 -11.22 -2.40
CA LYS A 110 -9.02 -10.65 -1.06
C LYS A 110 -8.03 -11.19 -0.02
N ILE A 111 -6.76 -11.05 -0.33
CA ILE A 111 -5.61 -11.53 0.45
C ILE A 111 -5.17 -10.54 1.56
N PHE A 112 -5.91 -9.44 1.75
CA PHE A 112 -5.64 -8.32 2.67
C PHE A 112 -6.85 -8.01 3.57
#